data_AF-A0A520UL81-F1
#
_entry.id   AF-A0A520UL81-F1
#
_cell.length_a   1.000
_cell.length_b   1.000
_cell.length_c   1.000
_cell.angle_alpha   90.00
_cell.angle_beta   90.00
_cell.angle_gamma   90.00
#
_symmetry.space_group_name_H-M   'P 1'
#
loop_
_entity.id
_entity.type
_entity.pdbx_description
1 polymer ?
#
loop_
_entity_poly.entity_id
_entity_poly.type
_entity_poly.pdbx_seq_one_letter_code
_entity_poly.pdbx_strand_id
1 'polypeptide(L)'
;MNKIIFIILVFLTVNTAYAQKKELKLAEKSIKSEDYSAAKQNISLAEKLIDQMDTKTKVKYHYLKGVAYYANGNSNIEESSVALESLNTSIDIESESSTKLYTSKAEGWLVEMLNRFVESSKNSLENENYKDAYLNLEMSYRVSPRDTLYLYNAALIATENKDFDQALSFYNELIDIEFTGITTNYYAIEKASGENQGFTSPDQRKLFIKAGTHENPTDVELESVELSVLRSMAAIYKNKNEYEKSLSYIEKANKLDPNDINIILLESNIRWEMGDVESYEKLITRALEIDPDNVDLHFNLGVISSDKGDVDKAMGHYNKAIEIDKTYKRAYLNAAALILGKEQNIIEEMNSLGNSNADYNRYDELKLVREDLYLSAIPYLVSVYELDNKNLSAVRTLRNIYSAVDDLDNFKKYKAIAEELETKID
;
A
#
# COMPACT_ATOMS: atom_id res chain seq x y z
N MET A 1 -13.72 -60.97 -42.97
CA MET A 1 -12.90 -60.06 -42.12
C MET A 1 -13.61 -58.76 -41.78
N ASN A 2 -14.13 -58.01 -42.75
CA ASN A 2 -14.75 -56.69 -42.50
C ASN A 2 -15.93 -56.69 -41.51
N LYS A 3 -16.78 -57.74 -41.49
CA LYS A 3 -17.87 -57.84 -40.48
C LYS A 3 -17.38 -58.10 -39.05
N ILE A 4 -16.30 -58.85 -38.86
CA ILE A 4 -15.74 -59.15 -37.53
C ILE A 4 -15.00 -57.92 -36.98
N ILE A 5 -14.24 -57.22 -37.83
CA ILE A 5 -13.58 -55.96 -37.48
C ILE A 5 -14.63 -54.90 -37.09
N PHE A 6 -15.74 -54.82 -37.84
CA PHE A 6 -16.84 -53.90 -37.52
C PHE A 6 -17.53 -54.23 -36.18
N ILE A 7 -17.77 -55.51 -35.88
CA ILE A 7 -18.37 -55.93 -34.60
C ILE A 7 -17.44 -55.64 -33.41
N ILE A 8 -16.13 -55.85 -33.55
CA ILE A 8 -15.14 -55.55 -32.51
C ILE A 8 -15.06 -54.03 -32.25
N LEU A 9 -15.07 -53.20 -33.31
CA LEU A 9 -15.09 -51.74 -33.19
C LEU A 9 -16.37 -51.23 -32.50
N VAL A 10 -17.53 -51.78 -32.85
CA VAL A 10 -18.80 -51.44 -32.19
C VAL A 10 -18.81 -51.90 -30.73
N PHE A 11 -18.24 -53.06 -30.39
CA PHE A 11 -18.13 -53.51 -29.01
C PHE A 11 -17.18 -52.66 -28.17
N LEU A 12 -16.05 -52.21 -28.75
CA LEU A 12 -15.10 -51.32 -28.08
C LEU A 12 -15.74 -49.95 -27.78
N THR A 13 -16.41 -49.35 -28.75
CA THR A 13 -17.07 -48.04 -28.60
C THR A 13 -18.25 -48.06 -27.61
N VAL A 14 -19.03 -49.15 -27.53
CA VAL A 14 -20.12 -49.27 -26.56
C VAL A 14 -19.60 -49.45 -25.13
N ASN A 15 -18.50 -50.19 -24.94
CA ASN A 15 -17.92 -50.39 -23.61
C ASN A 15 -17.33 -49.09 -23.03
N THR A 16 -16.71 -48.26 -23.85
CA THR A 16 -16.15 -46.99 -23.38
C THR A 16 -17.23 -45.96 -23.05
N ALA A 17 -18.30 -45.87 -23.85
CA ALA A 17 -19.45 -45.02 -23.57
C ALA A 17 -20.20 -45.42 -22.27
N TYR A 18 -20.20 -46.72 -21.93
CA TYR A 18 -20.75 -47.20 -20.67
C TYR A 18 -19.83 -46.89 -19.49
N ALA A 19 -18.51 -47.06 -19.67
CA ALA A 19 -17.51 -46.79 -18.64
C ALA A 19 -17.53 -45.32 -18.19
N GLN A 20 -17.53 -44.36 -19.12
CA GLN A 20 -17.57 -42.93 -18.78
C GLN A 20 -18.82 -42.55 -17.97
N LYS A 21 -20.01 -43.05 -18.36
CA LYS A 21 -21.28 -42.75 -17.66
C LYS A 21 -21.35 -43.41 -16.29
N LYS A 22 -20.70 -44.56 -16.11
CA LYS A 22 -20.59 -45.26 -14.83
C LYS A 22 -19.75 -44.45 -13.84
N GLU A 23 -18.55 -44.01 -14.22
CA GLU A 23 -17.67 -43.24 -13.33
C GLU A 23 -18.32 -41.91 -12.91
N LEU A 24 -18.98 -41.19 -13.83
CA LEU A 24 -19.73 -39.98 -13.48
C LEU A 24 -20.90 -40.24 -12.53
N LYS A 25 -21.58 -41.40 -12.62
CA LYS A 25 -22.65 -41.77 -11.70
C LYS A 25 -22.10 -42.11 -10.31
N LEU A 26 -20.92 -42.71 -10.23
CA LEU A 26 -20.23 -42.95 -8.97
C LEU A 26 -19.79 -41.63 -8.33
N ALA A 27 -19.19 -40.71 -9.11
CA ALA A 27 -18.84 -39.37 -8.64
C ALA A 27 -20.07 -38.62 -8.09
N GLU A 28 -21.19 -38.65 -8.82
CA GLU A 28 -22.44 -38.02 -8.37
C GLU A 28 -22.97 -38.63 -7.07
N LYS A 29 -22.86 -39.95 -6.89
CA LYS A 29 -23.24 -40.63 -5.65
C LYS A 29 -22.33 -40.22 -4.49
N SER A 30 -21.03 -40.17 -4.72
CA SER A 30 -20.03 -39.74 -3.72
C SER A 30 -20.23 -38.29 -3.29
N ILE A 31 -20.55 -37.38 -4.23
CA ILE A 31 -20.92 -35.99 -3.91
C ILE A 31 -22.15 -35.95 -2.99
N LYS A 32 -23.19 -36.74 -3.28
CA LYS A 32 -24.41 -36.78 -2.45
C LYS A 32 -24.17 -37.34 -1.04
N SER A 33 -23.12 -38.14 -0.86
CA SER A 33 -22.70 -38.63 0.46
C SER A 33 -21.55 -37.82 1.06
N GLU A 34 -21.22 -36.66 0.47
CA GLU A 34 -20.13 -35.76 0.88
C GLU A 34 -18.74 -36.43 0.93
N ASP A 35 -18.57 -37.55 0.21
CA ASP A 35 -17.28 -38.21 0.03
C ASP A 35 -16.54 -37.59 -1.16
N TYR A 36 -16.05 -36.36 -0.97
CA TYR A 36 -15.39 -35.59 -2.02
C TYR A 36 -14.07 -36.21 -2.47
N SER A 37 -13.41 -37.01 -1.62
CA SER A 37 -12.21 -37.76 -1.98
C SER A 37 -12.55 -38.84 -3.04
N ALA A 38 -13.56 -39.68 -2.77
CA ALA A 38 -14.02 -40.65 -3.74
C ALA A 38 -14.61 -39.99 -4.99
N ALA A 39 -15.30 -38.85 -4.84
CA ALA A 39 -15.80 -38.09 -5.98
C ALA A 39 -14.66 -37.66 -6.90
N LYS A 40 -13.61 -37.04 -6.37
CA LYS A 40 -12.42 -36.61 -7.12
C LYS A 40 -11.71 -37.79 -7.81
N GLN A 41 -11.61 -38.95 -7.14
CA GLN A 41 -11.07 -40.16 -7.76
C GLN A 41 -11.89 -40.62 -8.98
N ASN A 42 -13.20 -40.69 -8.85
CA ASN A 42 -14.09 -41.08 -9.96
C ASN A 42 -14.07 -40.04 -11.10
N ILE A 43 -13.95 -38.75 -10.79
CA ILE A 43 -13.76 -37.68 -11.78
C ILE A 43 -12.45 -37.87 -12.55
N SER A 44 -11.34 -38.16 -11.86
CA SER A 44 -10.05 -38.41 -12.53
C SER A 44 -10.09 -39.65 -13.42
N LEU A 45 -10.84 -40.69 -13.05
CA LEU A 45 -11.07 -41.85 -13.92
C LEU A 45 -11.90 -41.48 -15.15
N ALA A 46 -12.94 -40.67 -14.99
CA ALA A 46 -13.76 -40.18 -16.10
C ALA A 46 -12.97 -39.26 -17.06
N GLU A 47 -12.06 -38.44 -16.52
CA GLU A 47 -11.22 -37.50 -17.27
C GLU A 47 -10.36 -38.19 -18.34
N LYS A 48 -9.86 -39.41 -18.05
CA LYS A 48 -9.10 -40.22 -19.02
C LYS A 48 -9.89 -40.58 -20.28
N LEU A 49 -11.21 -40.45 -20.23
CA LEU A 49 -12.13 -40.75 -21.32
C LEU A 49 -12.83 -39.49 -21.86
N ILE A 50 -12.40 -38.29 -21.47
CA ILE A 50 -13.10 -37.04 -21.80
C ILE A 50 -13.26 -36.82 -23.30
N ASP A 51 -12.27 -37.20 -24.11
CA ASP A 51 -12.31 -37.07 -25.57
C ASP A 51 -13.38 -37.95 -26.24
N GLN A 52 -13.82 -38.99 -25.54
CA GLN A 52 -14.83 -39.95 -26.02
C GLN A 52 -16.24 -39.58 -25.55
N MET A 53 -16.38 -38.54 -24.72
CA MET A 53 -17.65 -38.08 -24.21
C MET A 53 -18.41 -37.25 -25.26
N ASP A 54 -19.71 -37.54 -25.39
CA ASP A 54 -20.62 -36.62 -26.07
C ASP A 54 -20.75 -35.29 -25.30
N THR A 55 -21.20 -34.22 -25.97
CA THR A 55 -21.31 -32.87 -25.39
C THR A 55 -22.08 -32.87 -24.07
N LYS A 56 -23.21 -33.59 -23.97
CA LYS A 56 -24.03 -33.65 -22.75
C LYS A 56 -23.28 -34.32 -21.60
N THR A 57 -22.47 -35.34 -21.92
CA THR A 57 -21.64 -36.04 -20.95
C THR A 57 -20.47 -35.18 -20.49
N LYS A 58 -19.85 -34.38 -21.39
CA LYS A 58 -18.82 -33.40 -21.04
C LYS A 58 -19.34 -32.32 -20.09
N VAL A 59 -20.52 -31.76 -20.36
CA VAL A 59 -21.19 -30.82 -19.43
C VAL A 59 -21.32 -31.43 -18.04
N LYS A 60 -21.90 -32.64 -17.95
CA LYS A 60 -22.07 -33.32 -16.67
C LYS A 60 -20.74 -33.57 -15.97
N TYR A 61 -19.70 -33.96 -16.71
CA TYR A 61 -18.36 -34.16 -16.17
C TYR A 61 -17.83 -32.86 -15.54
N HIS A 62 -17.86 -31.75 -16.27
CA HIS A 62 -17.36 -30.45 -15.80
C HIS A 62 -18.15 -29.96 -14.58
N TYR A 63 -19.47 -30.06 -14.60
CA TYR A 63 -20.30 -29.74 -13.44
C TYR A 63 -19.91 -30.57 -12.21
N LEU A 64 -19.80 -31.90 -12.34
CA LEU A 64 -19.47 -32.77 -11.21
C LEU A 64 -18.03 -32.56 -10.73
N LYS A 65 -17.08 -32.26 -11.63
CA LYS A 65 -15.70 -31.86 -11.26
C LYS A 65 -15.74 -30.59 -10.44
N GLY A 66 -16.49 -29.58 -10.88
CA GLY A 66 -16.73 -28.34 -10.15
C GLY A 66 -17.18 -28.56 -8.71
N VAL A 67 -18.28 -29.30 -8.55
CA VAL A 67 -18.86 -29.60 -7.22
C VAL A 67 -17.92 -30.46 -6.36
N ALA A 68 -17.25 -31.45 -6.95
CA ALA A 68 -16.34 -32.33 -6.22
C ALA A 68 -15.10 -31.59 -5.68
N TYR A 69 -14.56 -30.65 -6.46
CA TYR A 69 -13.41 -29.85 -6.07
C TYR A 69 -13.77 -28.71 -5.12
N TYR A 70 -14.98 -28.13 -5.21
CA TYR A 70 -15.44 -27.14 -4.24
C TYR A 70 -15.71 -27.75 -2.85
N ALA A 71 -16.05 -29.04 -2.79
CA ALA A 71 -16.19 -29.80 -1.55
C ALA A 71 -17.09 -29.12 -0.49
N ASN A 72 -18.18 -28.49 -0.96
CA ASN A 72 -19.14 -27.75 -0.14
C ASN A 72 -18.48 -26.66 0.74
N GLY A 73 -17.51 -25.93 0.16
CA GLY A 73 -16.81 -24.83 0.83
C GLY A 73 -15.57 -25.22 1.63
N ASN A 74 -15.30 -26.53 1.76
CA ASN A 74 -14.12 -27.06 2.47
C ASN A 74 -12.85 -27.13 1.61
N SER A 75 -12.90 -26.62 0.38
CA SER A 75 -11.76 -26.58 -0.54
C SER A 75 -10.72 -25.53 -0.15
N ASN A 76 -9.46 -25.79 -0.47
CA ASN A 76 -8.41 -24.75 -0.48
C ASN A 76 -8.53 -23.87 -1.75
N ILE A 77 -7.69 -22.83 -1.88
CA ILE A 77 -7.73 -21.90 -3.04
C ILE A 77 -7.45 -22.61 -4.37
N GLU A 78 -6.49 -23.54 -4.40
CA GLU A 78 -6.16 -24.29 -5.63
C GLU A 78 -7.33 -25.16 -6.09
N GLU A 79 -7.91 -25.94 -5.18
CA GLU A 79 -9.10 -26.75 -5.46
C GLU A 79 -10.29 -25.89 -5.85
N SER A 80 -10.45 -24.73 -5.22
CA SER A 80 -11.48 -23.76 -5.55
C SER A 80 -11.33 -23.16 -6.95
N SER A 81 -10.09 -22.93 -7.39
CA SER A 81 -9.80 -22.47 -8.75
C SER A 81 -10.19 -23.53 -9.79
N VAL A 82 -9.82 -24.79 -9.55
CA VAL A 82 -10.26 -25.92 -10.39
C VAL A 82 -11.78 -26.04 -10.42
N ALA A 83 -12.44 -25.81 -9.28
CA ALA A 83 -13.88 -25.84 -9.18
C ALA A 83 -14.54 -24.76 -10.05
N LEU A 84 -14.07 -23.51 -9.92
CA LEU A 84 -14.54 -22.36 -10.68
C LEU A 84 -14.40 -22.59 -12.19
N GLU A 85 -13.20 -22.96 -12.64
CA GLU A 85 -12.92 -23.23 -14.06
C GLU A 85 -13.85 -24.32 -14.61
N SER A 86 -14.04 -25.40 -13.85
CA SER A 86 -14.90 -26.51 -14.25
C SER A 86 -16.38 -26.11 -14.30
N LEU A 87 -16.87 -25.31 -13.36
CA LEU A 87 -18.25 -24.82 -13.37
C LEU A 87 -18.50 -23.87 -14.55
N ASN A 88 -17.59 -22.93 -14.82
CA ASN A 88 -17.67 -22.04 -15.98
C ASN A 88 -17.63 -22.82 -17.29
N THR A 89 -16.72 -23.79 -17.41
CA THR A 89 -16.66 -24.66 -18.60
C THR A 89 -17.99 -25.41 -18.81
N SER A 90 -18.64 -25.87 -17.73
CA SER A 90 -19.97 -26.50 -17.84
C SER A 90 -21.04 -25.52 -18.33
N ILE A 91 -20.99 -24.26 -17.92
CA ILE A 91 -21.92 -23.21 -18.36
C ILE A 91 -21.69 -22.89 -19.83
N ASP A 92 -20.43 -22.70 -20.23
CA ASP A 92 -20.04 -22.34 -21.59
C ASP A 92 -20.46 -23.40 -22.59
N ILE A 93 -20.22 -24.69 -22.29
CA ILE A 93 -20.65 -25.78 -23.18
C ILE A 93 -22.19 -25.85 -23.28
N GLU A 94 -22.95 -25.57 -22.21
CA GLU A 94 -24.42 -25.53 -22.27
C GLU A 94 -24.98 -24.25 -22.91
N SER A 95 -24.19 -23.20 -23.07
CA SER A 95 -24.66 -21.93 -23.65
C SER A 95 -25.15 -22.09 -25.10
N GLU A 96 -24.53 -23.01 -25.84
CA GLU A 96 -24.87 -23.37 -27.23
C GLU A 96 -25.95 -24.44 -27.33
N SER A 97 -26.37 -25.03 -26.21
CA SER A 97 -27.34 -26.12 -26.16
C SER A 97 -28.78 -25.61 -26.07
N SER A 98 -29.70 -26.26 -26.77
CA SER A 98 -31.15 -26.03 -26.64
C SER A 98 -31.72 -26.46 -25.28
N THR A 99 -30.95 -27.20 -24.48
CA THR A 99 -31.33 -27.68 -23.15
C THR A 99 -30.23 -27.37 -22.16
N LYS A 100 -30.57 -26.63 -21.10
CA LYS A 100 -29.66 -26.21 -20.02
C LYS A 100 -30.02 -26.93 -18.73
N LEU A 101 -29.36 -28.05 -18.45
CA LEU A 101 -29.65 -28.88 -17.28
C LEU A 101 -28.77 -28.52 -16.08
N TYR A 102 -27.58 -27.99 -16.33
CA TYR A 102 -26.54 -27.71 -15.36
C TYR A 102 -26.21 -26.24 -15.20
N THR A 103 -26.49 -25.36 -16.19
CA THR A 103 -26.21 -23.91 -16.11
C THR A 103 -26.71 -23.30 -14.80
N SER A 104 -28.02 -23.39 -14.52
CA SER A 104 -28.58 -22.78 -13.29
C SER A 104 -28.06 -23.41 -12.00
N LYS A 105 -27.61 -24.67 -12.04
CA LYS A 105 -27.00 -25.32 -10.88
C LYS A 105 -25.57 -24.85 -10.68
N ALA A 106 -24.81 -24.73 -11.76
CA ALA A 106 -23.45 -24.20 -11.73
C ALA A 106 -23.45 -22.74 -11.26
N GLU A 107 -24.35 -21.90 -11.80
CA GLU A 107 -24.56 -20.52 -11.34
C GLU A 107 -24.89 -20.47 -9.83
N GLY A 108 -25.72 -21.38 -9.33
CA GLY A 108 -25.97 -21.51 -7.89
C GLY A 108 -24.70 -21.77 -7.08
N TRP A 109 -23.83 -22.67 -7.55
CA TRP A 109 -22.53 -22.90 -6.90
C TRP A 109 -21.59 -21.70 -7.00
N LEU A 110 -21.58 -20.95 -8.11
CA LEU A 110 -20.79 -19.73 -8.23
C LEU A 110 -21.22 -18.67 -7.20
N VAL A 111 -22.54 -18.54 -6.94
CA VAL A 111 -23.04 -17.64 -5.87
C VAL A 111 -22.56 -18.10 -4.48
N GLU A 112 -22.64 -19.40 -4.18
CA GLU A 112 -22.13 -19.94 -2.91
C GLU A 112 -20.62 -19.74 -2.76
N MET A 113 -19.85 -19.93 -3.84
CA MET A 113 -18.41 -19.67 -3.88
C MET A 113 -18.09 -18.21 -3.56
N LEU A 114 -18.77 -17.27 -4.23
CA LEU A 114 -18.59 -15.84 -4.00
C LEU A 114 -18.84 -15.48 -2.54
N ASN A 115 -19.99 -15.89 -1.98
CA ASN A 115 -20.34 -15.63 -0.59
C ASN A 115 -19.28 -16.19 0.36
N ARG A 116 -18.80 -17.41 0.11
CA ARG A 116 -17.77 -18.06 0.92
C ARG A 116 -16.45 -17.30 0.86
N PHE A 117 -15.99 -16.87 -0.31
CA PHE A 117 -14.72 -16.14 -0.43
C PHE A 117 -14.80 -14.76 0.23
N VAL A 118 -15.88 -14.01 0.05
CA VAL A 118 -16.07 -12.72 0.71
C VAL A 118 -16.06 -12.87 2.23
N GLU A 119 -16.80 -13.84 2.76
CA GLU A 119 -16.83 -14.11 4.20
C GLU A 119 -15.47 -14.60 4.72
N SER A 120 -14.78 -15.47 3.96
CA SER A 120 -13.44 -15.94 4.32
C SER A 120 -12.44 -14.79 4.34
N SER A 121 -12.48 -13.88 3.37
CA SER A 121 -11.62 -12.70 3.37
C SER A 121 -11.85 -11.82 4.60
N LYS A 122 -13.11 -11.58 4.96
CA LYS A 122 -13.46 -10.78 6.13
C LYS A 122 -12.91 -11.42 7.42
N ASN A 123 -13.16 -12.71 7.62
CA ASN A 123 -12.65 -13.46 8.77
C ASN A 123 -11.11 -13.45 8.79
N SER A 124 -10.45 -13.59 7.64
CA SER A 124 -8.98 -13.50 7.55
C SER A 124 -8.46 -12.12 7.98
N LEU A 125 -9.12 -11.02 7.60
CA LEU A 125 -8.76 -9.67 8.04
C LEU A 125 -8.93 -9.48 9.55
N GLU A 126 -10.04 -9.96 10.13
CA GLU A 126 -10.27 -9.91 11.58
C GLU A 126 -9.21 -10.67 12.38
N ASN A 127 -8.59 -11.68 11.77
CA ASN A 127 -7.50 -12.47 12.34
C ASN A 127 -6.10 -12.02 11.87
N GLU A 128 -5.98 -10.84 11.25
CA GLU A 128 -4.72 -10.28 10.72
C GLU A 128 -3.98 -11.19 9.71
N ASN A 129 -4.69 -12.14 9.10
CA ASN A 129 -4.16 -13.01 8.06
C ASN A 129 -4.37 -12.37 6.69
N TYR A 130 -3.57 -11.34 6.40
CA TYR A 130 -3.70 -10.54 5.18
C TYR A 130 -3.51 -11.35 3.89
N LYS A 131 -2.67 -12.40 3.93
CA LYS A 131 -2.44 -13.26 2.77
C LYS A 131 -3.69 -14.01 2.35
N ASP A 132 -4.32 -14.71 3.29
CA ASP A 132 -5.56 -15.42 2.98
C ASP A 132 -6.67 -14.44 2.62
N ALA A 133 -6.69 -13.24 3.22
CA ALA A 133 -7.65 -12.21 2.85
C ALA A 133 -7.56 -11.80 1.38
N TYR A 134 -6.38 -11.39 0.89
CA TYR A 134 -6.25 -10.96 -0.50
C TYR A 134 -6.46 -12.11 -1.50
N LEU A 135 -6.08 -13.35 -1.17
CA LEU A 135 -6.32 -14.51 -2.03
C LEU A 135 -7.81 -14.83 -2.16
N ASN A 136 -8.58 -14.70 -1.09
CA ASN A 136 -10.03 -14.87 -1.14
C ASN A 136 -10.71 -13.71 -1.92
N LEU A 137 -10.21 -12.48 -1.82
CA LEU A 137 -10.70 -11.38 -2.66
C LEU A 137 -10.38 -11.59 -4.13
N GLU A 138 -9.17 -12.05 -4.46
CA GLU A 138 -8.84 -12.46 -5.82
C GLU A 138 -9.84 -13.51 -6.32
N MET A 139 -10.10 -14.57 -5.53
CA MET A 139 -11.08 -15.59 -5.92
C MET A 139 -12.49 -15.01 -6.09
N SER A 140 -12.90 -14.06 -5.26
CA SER A 140 -14.17 -13.34 -5.40
C SER A 140 -14.26 -12.60 -6.74
N TYR A 141 -13.17 -11.94 -7.15
CA TYR A 141 -13.06 -11.33 -8.48
C TYR A 141 -13.10 -12.38 -9.60
N ARG A 142 -12.40 -13.53 -9.46
CA ARG A 142 -12.45 -14.61 -10.47
C ARG A 142 -13.88 -15.15 -10.65
N VAL A 143 -14.66 -15.24 -9.58
CA VAL A 143 -16.08 -15.66 -9.63
C VAL A 143 -16.96 -14.58 -10.25
N SER A 144 -16.72 -13.31 -9.92
CA SER A 144 -17.48 -12.16 -10.44
C SER A 144 -16.56 -11.11 -11.08
N PRO A 145 -16.05 -11.34 -12.31
CA PRO A 145 -15.07 -10.44 -12.94
C PRO A 145 -15.61 -9.03 -13.26
N ARG A 146 -16.92 -8.84 -13.19
CA ARG A 146 -17.55 -7.52 -13.35
C ARG A 146 -17.38 -6.63 -12.11
N ASP A 147 -17.17 -7.24 -10.95
CA ASP A 147 -16.97 -6.52 -9.70
C ASP A 147 -15.48 -6.38 -9.43
N THR A 148 -14.88 -5.39 -10.08
CA THR A 148 -13.43 -5.14 -10.06
C THR A 148 -12.93 -4.64 -8.70
N LEU A 149 -13.82 -4.24 -7.79
CA LEU A 149 -13.45 -3.78 -6.45
C LEU A 149 -12.79 -4.89 -5.63
N TYR A 150 -13.16 -6.15 -5.86
CA TYR A 150 -12.48 -7.27 -5.21
C TYR A 150 -10.99 -7.32 -5.57
N LEU A 151 -10.64 -7.16 -6.84
CA LEU A 151 -9.25 -7.18 -7.30
C LEU A 151 -8.49 -5.94 -6.80
N TYR A 152 -9.11 -4.76 -6.80
CA TYR A 152 -8.52 -3.55 -6.23
C TYR A 152 -8.23 -3.71 -4.73
N ASN A 153 -9.18 -4.21 -3.95
CA ASN A 153 -8.98 -4.45 -2.52
C ASN A 153 -7.92 -5.53 -2.28
N ALA A 154 -7.85 -6.57 -3.11
CA ALA A 154 -6.78 -7.57 -3.06
C ALA A 154 -5.41 -6.93 -3.29
N ALA A 155 -5.28 -6.01 -4.26
CA ALA A 155 -4.05 -5.27 -4.54
C ALA A 155 -3.61 -4.41 -3.35
N LEU A 156 -4.54 -3.69 -2.71
CA LEU A 156 -4.27 -2.88 -1.53
C LEU A 156 -3.77 -3.75 -0.36
N ILE A 157 -4.49 -4.82 -0.03
CA ILE A 157 -4.13 -5.71 1.08
C ILE A 157 -2.79 -6.41 0.82
N ALA A 158 -2.53 -6.85 -0.42
CA ALA A 158 -1.23 -7.40 -0.80
C ALA A 158 -0.10 -6.36 -0.66
N THR A 159 -0.36 -5.09 -0.97
CA THR A 159 0.59 -3.97 -0.79
C THR A 159 0.92 -3.77 0.70
N GLU A 160 -0.09 -3.69 1.56
CA GLU A 160 0.08 -3.54 3.02
C GLU A 160 0.81 -4.75 3.64
N ASN A 161 0.51 -5.96 3.15
CA ASN A 161 1.20 -7.19 3.52
C ASN A 161 2.64 -7.29 2.95
N LYS A 162 3.08 -6.30 2.17
CA LYS A 162 4.39 -6.24 1.49
C LYS A 162 4.63 -7.40 0.51
N ASP A 163 3.57 -8.03 0.03
CA ASP A 163 3.62 -9.03 -1.03
C ASP A 163 3.61 -8.34 -2.39
N PHE A 164 4.72 -7.66 -2.67
CA PHE A 164 4.83 -6.70 -3.77
C PHE A 164 4.66 -7.32 -5.15
N ASP A 165 5.09 -8.57 -5.35
CA ASP A 165 4.93 -9.26 -6.63
C ASP A 165 3.46 -9.57 -6.90
N GLN A 166 2.72 -10.01 -5.88
CA GLN A 166 1.29 -10.28 -6.01
C GLN A 166 0.49 -8.97 -6.17
N ALA A 167 0.82 -7.93 -5.40
CA ALA A 167 0.19 -6.62 -5.54
C ALA A 167 0.38 -6.04 -6.96
N LEU A 168 1.60 -6.09 -7.51
CA LEU A 168 1.87 -5.66 -8.88
C LEU A 168 1.10 -6.51 -9.91
N SER A 169 0.98 -7.82 -9.70
CA SER A 169 0.15 -8.68 -10.57
C SER A 169 -1.29 -8.18 -10.63
N PHE A 170 -1.89 -7.89 -9.47
CA PHE A 170 -3.25 -7.35 -9.40
C PHE A 170 -3.38 -5.95 -10.01
N TYR A 171 -2.45 -5.03 -9.75
CA TYR A 171 -2.49 -3.69 -10.35
C TYR A 171 -2.32 -3.72 -11.87
N ASN A 172 -1.46 -4.58 -12.40
CA ASN A 172 -1.33 -4.73 -13.85
C ASN A 172 -2.63 -5.25 -14.47
N GLU A 173 -3.28 -6.23 -13.84
CA GLU A 173 -4.57 -6.72 -14.32
C GLU A 173 -5.67 -5.63 -14.26
N LEU A 174 -5.67 -4.78 -13.23
CA LEU A 174 -6.57 -3.62 -13.16
C LEU A 174 -6.30 -2.61 -14.29
N ILE A 175 -5.04 -2.36 -14.64
CA ILE A 175 -4.68 -1.50 -15.76
C ILE A 175 -5.12 -2.12 -17.10
N ASP A 176 -4.92 -3.43 -17.27
CA ASP A 176 -5.27 -4.14 -18.52
C ASP A 176 -6.78 -4.11 -18.80
N ILE A 177 -7.61 -4.06 -17.76
CA ILE A 177 -9.06 -3.93 -17.88
C ILE A 177 -9.54 -2.47 -17.83
N GLU A 178 -8.63 -1.50 -17.93
CA GLU A 178 -8.92 -0.06 -17.88
C GLU A 178 -9.71 0.36 -16.63
N PHE A 179 -9.42 -0.25 -15.48
CA PHE A 179 -10.09 0.06 -14.23
C PHE A 179 -9.74 1.47 -13.74
N THR A 180 -10.75 2.32 -13.64
CA THR A 180 -10.63 3.67 -13.07
C THR A 180 -11.14 3.75 -11.62
N GLY A 181 -11.90 2.77 -11.17
CA GLY A 181 -12.62 2.80 -9.89
C GLY A 181 -13.69 3.90 -9.76
N ILE A 182 -13.99 4.62 -10.85
CA ILE A 182 -15.08 5.58 -10.89
C ILE A 182 -16.38 4.80 -10.67
N THR A 183 -17.08 5.15 -9.60
CA THR A 183 -18.41 4.64 -9.30
C THR A 183 -19.35 5.81 -9.07
N THR A 184 -20.64 5.59 -9.34
CA THR A 184 -21.68 6.59 -9.11
C THR A 184 -22.48 6.17 -7.89
N ASN A 185 -22.42 6.97 -6.83
CA ASN A 185 -23.32 6.82 -5.70
C ASN A 185 -24.66 7.49 -6.03
N TYR A 186 -25.74 6.74 -5.86
CA TYR A 186 -27.10 7.21 -6.13
C TYR A 186 -27.75 7.65 -4.83
N TYR A 187 -28.21 8.89 -4.77
CA TYR A 187 -28.92 9.43 -3.62
C TYR A 187 -30.31 9.95 -3.98
N ALA A 188 -31.20 10.03 -3.00
CA ALA A 188 -32.44 10.80 -3.04
C ALA A 188 -32.83 11.24 -1.62
N ILE A 189 -33.56 12.35 -1.51
CA ILE A 189 -34.04 12.87 -0.23
C ILE A 189 -35.29 12.09 0.19
N GLU A 190 -35.27 11.47 1.36
CA GLU A 190 -36.44 10.84 1.95
C GLU A 190 -37.41 11.92 2.45
N LYS A 191 -38.68 11.89 2.03
CA LYS A 191 -39.66 12.95 2.37
C LYS A 191 -40.03 12.99 3.84
N ALA A 192 -39.95 11.85 4.53
CA ALA A 192 -40.35 11.75 5.93
C ALA A 192 -39.33 12.39 6.87
N SER A 193 -38.04 12.18 6.62
CA SER A 193 -36.93 12.69 7.43
C SER A 193 -36.32 13.97 6.88
N GLY A 194 -36.39 14.18 5.57
CA GLY A 194 -35.64 15.23 4.86
C GLY A 194 -34.16 14.88 4.66
N GLU A 195 -33.73 13.65 4.98
CA GLU A 195 -32.34 13.22 4.88
C GLU A 195 -32.01 12.69 3.49
N ASN A 196 -30.74 12.83 3.10
CA ASN A 196 -30.24 12.28 1.86
C ASN A 196 -29.91 10.79 2.03
N GLN A 197 -30.67 9.92 1.38
CA GLN A 197 -30.52 8.47 1.47
C GLN A 197 -29.79 7.91 0.24
N GLY A 198 -28.83 7.00 0.46
CA GLY A 198 -28.12 6.29 -0.59
C GLY A 198 -28.85 5.05 -1.11
N PHE A 199 -28.62 4.71 -2.38
CA PHE A 199 -29.21 3.57 -3.09
C PHE A 199 -28.13 2.79 -3.83
N THR A 200 -28.31 1.47 -3.92
CA THR A 200 -27.33 0.58 -4.57
C THR A 200 -27.41 0.60 -6.10
N SER A 201 -28.52 1.12 -6.66
CA SER A 201 -28.69 1.25 -8.11
C SER A 201 -29.69 2.36 -8.45
N PRO A 202 -29.64 2.92 -9.67
CA PRO A 202 -30.60 3.95 -10.09
C PRO A 202 -32.02 3.37 -10.21
N ASP A 203 -32.16 2.08 -10.53
CA ASP A 203 -33.44 1.38 -10.59
C ASP A 203 -34.07 1.22 -9.21
N GLN A 204 -33.27 0.84 -8.20
CA GLN A 204 -33.74 0.76 -6.82
C GLN A 204 -34.25 2.13 -6.38
N ARG A 205 -33.45 3.19 -6.54
CA ARG A 205 -33.87 4.57 -6.23
C ARG A 205 -35.17 4.96 -6.92
N LYS A 206 -35.30 4.64 -8.21
CA LYS A 206 -36.48 4.94 -9.01
C LYS A 206 -37.76 4.29 -8.47
N LEU A 207 -37.66 3.09 -7.87
CA LEU A 207 -38.80 2.43 -7.22
C LEU A 207 -39.29 3.24 -5.99
N PHE A 208 -38.37 3.74 -5.16
CA PHE A 208 -38.72 4.55 -3.98
C PHE A 208 -39.29 5.93 -4.36
N ILE A 209 -38.73 6.58 -5.39
CA ILE A 209 -39.30 7.82 -5.93
C ILE A 209 -40.71 7.57 -6.49
N LYS A 210 -40.90 6.48 -7.23
CA LYS A 210 -42.22 6.10 -7.77
C LYS A 210 -43.23 5.76 -6.67
N ALA A 211 -42.78 5.20 -5.56
CA ALA A 211 -43.59 4.97 -4.37
C ALA A 211 -43.93 6.27 -3.61
N GLY A 212 -43.36 7.41 -4.00
CA GLY A 212 -43.63 8.73 -3.41
C GLY A 212 -42.90 8.98 -2.08
N THR A 213 -42.01 8.08 -1.65
CA THR A 213 -41.29 8.20 -0.38
C THR A 213 -40.03 9.07 -0.48
N HIS A 214 -39.49 9.23 -1.70
CA HIS A 214 -38.27 9.98 -1.97
C HIS A 214 -38.44 11.00 -3.10
N GLU A 215 -37.60 12.03 -3.11
CA GLU A 215 -37.53 13.07 -4.15
C GLU A 215 -36.09 13.55 -4.37
N ASN A 216 -35.89 14.44 -5.36
CA ASN A 216 -34.60 15.07 -5.65
C ASN A 216 -33.43 14.06 -5.84
N PRO A 217 -33.50 13.17 -6.84
CA PRO A 217 -32.42 12.24 -7.10
C PRO A 217 -31.12 12.98 -7.43
N THR A 218 -30.03 12.58 -6.78
CA THR A 218 -28.69 13.11 -7.02
C THR A 218 -27.73 11.96 -7.31
N ASP A 219 -26.91 12.13 -8.34
CA ASP A 219 -25.84 11.20 -8.70
C ASP A 219 -24.52 11.86 -8.30
N VAL A 220 -23.71 11.15 -7.53
CA VAL A 220 -22.38 11.61 -7.12
C VAL A 220 -21.36 10.63 -7.71
N GLU A 221 -20.66 11.07 -8.75
CA GLU A 221 -19.51 10.35 -9.27
C GLU A 221 -18.34 10.50 -8.29
N LEU A 222 -17.76 9.38 -7.88
CA LEU A 222 -16.54 9.37 -7.08
C LEU A 222 -15.33 9.63 -7.96
N GLU A 223 -14.28 10.19 -7.34
CA GLU A 223 -13.00 10.39 -8.00
C GLU A 223 -12.39 9.05 -8.44
N SER A 224 -11.67 9.10 -9.56
CA SER A 224 -10.91 7.96 -10.07
C SER A 224 -9.83 7.55 -9.06
N VAL A 225 -9.68 6.24 -8.84
CA VAL A 225 -8.59 5.68 -8.04
C VAL A 225 -7.34 5.39 -8.88
N GLU A 226 -7.36 5.75 -10.18
CA GLU A 226 -6.23 5.53 -11.09
C GLU A 226 -4.94 6.19 -10.58
N LEU A 227 -5.03 7.43 -10.06
CA LEU A 227 -3.89 8.11 -9.44
C LEU A 227 -3.33 7.30 -8.27
N SER A 228 -4.20 6.75 -7.42
CA SER A 228 -3.81 5.92 -6.27
C SER A 228 -3.17 4.61 -6.72
N VAL A 229 -3.68 3.96 -7.78
CA VAL A 229 -3.08 2.75 -8.37
C VAL A 229 -1.66 3.05 -8.86
N LEU A 230 -1.48 4.12 -9.65
CA LEU A 230 -0.16 4.52 -10.16
C LEU A 230 0.81 4.86 -9.02
N ARG A 231 0.33 5.56 -7.98
CA ARG A 231 1.10 5.87 -6.77
C ARG A 231 1.54 4.60 -6.03
N SER A 232 0.64 3.65 -5.82
CA SER A 232 0.94 2.36 -5.17
C SER A 232 1.99 1.59 -5.97
N MET A 233 1.84 1.48 -7.28
CA MET A 233 2.84 0.81 -8.13
C MET A 233 4.20 1.51 -8.06
N ALA A 234 4.24 2.85 -8.14
CA ALA A 234 5.47 3.60 -8.00
C ALA A 234 6.14 3.34 -6.64
N ALA A 235 5.37 3.36 -5.54
CA ALA A 235 5.86 3.10 -4.20
C ALA A 235 6.40 1.66 -4.06
N ILE A 236 5.73 0.68 -4.67
CA ILE A 236 6.21 -0.71 -4.70
C ILE A 236 7.56 -0.81 -5.43
N TYR A 237 7.68 -0.24 -6.63
CA TYR A 237 8.94 -0.26 -7.37
C TYR A 237 10.06 0.46 -6.62
N LYS A 238 9.74 1.55 -5.91
CA LYS A 238 10.70 2.21 -5.01
C LYS A 238 11.19 1.26 -3.92
N ASN A 239 10.28 0.56 -3.23
CA ASN A 239 10.65 -0.42 -2.18
C ASN A 239 11.49 -1.59 -2.73
N LYS A 240 11.33 -1.94 -3.99
CA LYS A 240 12.15 -2.95 -4.69
C LYS A 240 13.49 -2.39 -5.20
N ASN A 241 13.80 -1.11 -4.96
CA ASN A 241 14.94 -0.37 -5.51
C ASN A 241 14.97 -0.35 -7.06
N GLU A 242 13.82 -0.51 -7.70
CA GLU A 242 13.65 -0.42 -9.15
C GLU A 242 13.27 1.02 -9.54
N TYR A 243 14.19 1.97 -9.30
CA TYR A 243 13.92 3.40 -9.37
C TYR A 243 13.43 3.89 -10.74
N GLU A 244 13.98 3.37 -11.84
CA GLU A 244 13.57 3.77 -13.19
C GLU A 244 12.11 3.39 -13.47
N LYS A 245 11.67 2.21 -13.00
CA LYS A 245 10.26 1.81 -13.12
C LYS A 245 9.38 2.67 -12.24
N SER A 246 9.81 2.94 -11.00
CA SER A 246 9.10 3.83 -10.09
C SER A 246 8.88 5.22 -10.71
N LEU A 247 9.94 5.83 -11.25
CA LEU A 247 9.89 7.11 -11.96
C LEU A 247 8.97 7.07 -13.18
N SER A 248 8.89 5.96 -13.90
CA SER A 248 7.94 5.82 -15.02
C SER A 248 6.48 5.86 -14.55
N TYR A 249 6.15 5.23 -13.42
CA TYR A 249 4.80 5.30 -12.86
C TYR A 249 4.50 6.67 -12.25
N ILE A 250 5.50 7.33 -11.66
CA ILE A 250 5.41 8.74 -11.23
C ILE A 250 5.10 9.65 -12.41
N GLU A 251 5.74 9.46 -13.57
CA GLU A 251 5.45 10.26 -14.77
C GLU A 251 3.99 10.09 -15.21
N LYS A 252 3.44 8.86 -15.14
CA LYS A 252 2.02 8.61 -15.41
C LYS A 252 1.12 9.30 -14.38
N ALA A 253 1.43 9.19 -13.10
CA ALA A 253 0.67 9.82 -12.01
C ALA A 253 0.66 11.36 -12.14
N ASN A 254 1.81 11.96 -12.46
CA ASN A 254 1.96 13.40 -12.67
C ASN A 254 1.15 13.92 -13.88
N LYS A 255 0.80 13.07 -14.86
CA LYS A 255 -0.10 13.44 -15.96
C LYS A 255 -1.55 13.56 -15.51
N LEU A 256 -1.94 12.83 -14.46
CA LEU A 256 -3.28 12.89 -13.88
C LEU A 256 -3.39 14.05 -12.89
N ASP A 257 -2.44 14.14 -11.96
CA ASP A 257 -2.34 15.25 -11.02
C ASP A 257 -0.87 15.61 -10.78
N PRO A 258 -0.38 16.71 -11.38
CA PRO A 258 0.99 17.13 -11.17
C PRO A 258 1.25 17.67 -9.75
N ASN A 259 0.21 18.07 -9.01
CA ASN A 259 0.32 18.71 -7.70
C ASN A 259 0.02 17.75 -6.54
N ASP A 260 -0.11 16.45 -6.81
CA ASP A 260 -0.22 15.47 -5.73
C ASP A 260 1.06 15.43 -4.90
N ILE A 261 0.96 15.88 -3.65
CA ILE A 261 2.11 15.98 -2.75
C ILE A 261 2.76 14.62 -2.50
N ASN A 262 1.99 13.53 -2.47
CA ASN A 262 2.55 12.20 -2.21
C ASN A 262 3.43 11.73 -3.38
N ILE A 263 3.06 12.04 -4.61
CA ILE A 263 3.89 11.78 -5.79
C ILE A 263 5.15 12.63 -5.77
N ILE A 264 5.06 13.92 -5.43
CA ILE A 264 6.24 14.81 -5.32
C ILE A 264 7.21 14.28 -4.26
N LEU A 265 6.69 13.89 -3.08
CA LEU A 265 7.51 13.34 -1.99
C LEU A 265 8.10 11.96 -2.33
N LEU A 266 7.34 11.12 -3.05
CA LEU A 266 7.85 9.84 -3.52
C LEU A 266 9.00 10.04 -4.51
N GLU A 267 8.83 10.94 -5.49
CA GLU A 267 9.89 11.28 -6.44
C GLU A 267 11.10 11.86 -5.72
N SER A 268 10.90 12.79 -4.78
CA SER A 268 12.02 13.39 -4.05
C SER A 268 12.83 12.33 -3.31
N ASN A 269 12.17 11.39 -2.63
CA ASN A 269 12.85 10.31 -1.94
C ASN A 269 13.69 9.44 -2.89
N ILE A 270 13.19 9.16 -4.09
CA ILE A 270 13.94 8.43 -5.13
C ILE A 270 15.16 9.25 -5.56
N ARG A 271 15.00 10.54 -5.85
CA ARG A 271 16.12 11.42 -6.25
C ARG A 271 17.21 11.47 -5.17
N TRP A 272 16.81 11.57 -3.90
CA TRP A 272 17.73 11.50 -2.77
C TRP A 272 18.50 10.17 -2.73
N GLU A 273 17.81 9.04 -2.84
CA GLU A 273 18.44 7.70 -2.84
C GLU A 273 19.37 7.49 -4.05
N MET A 274 19.11 8.17 -5.17
CA MET A 274 19.99 8.20 -6.36
C MET A 274 21.17 9.18 -6.23
N GLY A 275 21.23 9.98 -5.17
CA GLY A 275 22.25 11.03 -4.98
C GLY A 275 22.01 12.30 -5.80
N ASP A 276 20.84 12.45 -6.42
CA ASP A 276 20.42 13.65 -7.16
C ASP A 276 19.83 14.69 -6.19
N VAL A 277 20.73 15.32 -5.43
CA VAL A 277 20.38 16.32 -4.41
C VAL A 277 19.75 17.58 -5.02
N GLU A 278 20.10 17.94 -6.25
CA GLU A 278 19.54 19.10 -6.94
C GLU A 278 18.06 18.89 -7.27
N SER A 279 17.71 17.76 -7.86
CA SER A 279 16.29 17.42 -8.11
C SER A 279 15.51 17.26 -6.81
N TYR A 280 16.12 16.66 -5.78
CA TYR A 280 15.52 16.55 -4.46
C TYR A 280 15.12 17.93 -3.89
N GLU A 281 16.05 18.88 -3.84
CA GLU A 281 15.78 20.23 -3.31
C GLU A 281 14.67 20.94 -4.09
N LYS A 282 14.66 20.83 -5.42
CA LYS A 282 13.60 21.40 -6.27
C LYS A 282 12.23 20.80 -5.94
N LEU A 283 12.15 19.48 -5.76
CA LEU A 283 10.91 18.79 -5.44
C LEU A 283 10.42 19.12 -4.03
N ILE A 284 11.31 19.18 -3.03
CA ILE A 284 10.93 19.58 -1.67
C ILE A 284 10.47 21.04 -1.62
N THR A 285 11.12 21.93 -2.38
CA THR A 285 10.69 23.34 -2.50
C THR A 285 9.28 23.42 -3.08
N ARG A 286 9.00 22.65 -4.14
CA ARG A 286 7.65 22.56 -4.72
C ARG A 286 6.64 21.96 -3.75
N ALA A 287 7.01 20.94 -2.98
CA ALA A 287 6.13 20.37 -1.96
C ALA A 287 5.76 21.40 -0.87
N LEU A 288 6.68 22.30 -0.49
CA LEU A 288 6.41 23.42 0.41
C LEU A 288 5.53 24.52 -0.20
N GLU A 289 5.46 24.64 -1.53
CA GLU A 289 4.47 25.53 -2.17
C GLU A 289 3.03 25.01 -1.97
N ILE A 290 2.87 23.70 -1.76
CA ILE A 290 1.58 23.02 -1.55
C ILE A 290 1.27 22.91 -0.06
N ASP A 291 2.25 22.51 0.75
CA ASP A 291 2.15 22.36 2.21
C ASP A 291 3.23 23.20 2.90
N PRO A 292 3.02 24.52 3.06
CA PRO A 292 4.03 25.45 3.56
C PRO A 292 4.36 25.30 5.04
N ASP A 293 3.55 24.55 5.80
CA ASP A 293 3.75 24.31 7.22
C ASP A 293 4.28 22.89 7.47
N ASN A 294 4.83 22.21 6.46
CA ASN A 294 5.42 20.90 6.66
C ASN A 294 6.79 20.97 7.36
N VAL A 295 6.80 20.60 8.64
CA VAL A 295 7.98 20.65 9.52
C VAL A 295 9.14 19.82 8.98
N ASP A 296 8.87 18.60 8.50
CA ASP A 296 9.90 17.70 8.00
C ASP A 296 10.55 18.23 6.71
N LEU A 297 9.78 18.89 5.84
CA LEU A 297 10.32 19.47 4.60
C LEU A 297 11.20 20.69 4.88
N HIS A 298 10.79 21.58 5.79
CA HIS A 298 11.65 22.66 6.26
C HIS A 298 12.93 22.11 6.87
N PHE A 299 12.83 21.11 7.75
CA PHE A 299 14.00 20.48 8.35
C PHE A 299 14.96 19.90 7.28
N ASN A 300 14.44 19.16 6.30
CA ASN A 300 15.24 18.55 5.25
C ASN A 300 15.95 19.61 4.38
N LEU A 301 15.29 20.70 3.99
CA LEU A 301 15.95 21.82 3.28
C LEU A 301 17.02 22.50 4.14
N GLY A 302 16.80 22.57 5.45
CA GLY A 302 17.80 23.04 6.41
C GLY A 302 19.07 22.19 6.40
N VAL A 303 18.91 20.86 6.39
CA VAL A 303 20.02 19.91 6.29
C VAL A 303 20.78 20.07 4.97
N ILE A 304 20.07 20.09 3.83
CA ILE A 304 20.71 20.28 2.51
C ILE A 304 21.49 21.61 2.47
N SER A 305 20.89 22.69 2.97
CA SER A 305 21.53 24.00 2.97
C SER A 305 22.79 24.01 3.85
N SER A 306 22.74 23.33 5.00
CA SER A 306 23.87 23.15 5.90
C SER A 306 25.01 22.37 5.21
N ASP A 307 24.69 21.28 4.54
CA ASP A 307 25.67 20.44 3.81
C ASP A 307 26.33 21.21 2.65
N LYS A 308 25.62 22.17 2.05
CA LYS A 308 26.15 23.10 1.04
C LYS A 308 26.95 24.26 1.63
N GLY A 309 26.99 24.39 2.96
CA GLY A 309 27.62 25.51 3.66
C GLY A 309 26.83 26.83 3.61
N ASP A 310 25.58 26.81 3.15
CA ASP A 310 24.68 27.98 3.14
C ASP A 310 24.02 28.10 4.53
N VAL A 311 24.78 28.64 5.47
CA VAL A 311 24.40 28.71 6.89
C VAL A 311 23.14 29.56 7.09
N ASP A 312 22.98 30.64 6.35
CA ASP A 312 21.85 31.57 6.53
C ASP A 312 20.54 30.92 6.08
N LYS A 313 20.54 30.23 4.92
CA LYS A 313 19.35 29.47 4.50
C LYS A 313 19.05 28.32 5.45
N ALA A 314 20.08 27.58 5.88
CA ALA A 314 19.90 26.47 6.80
C ALA A 314 19.25 26.93 8.13
N MET A 315 19.74 28.02 8.72
CA MET A 315 19.13 28.63 9.91
C MET A 315 17.70 29.11 9.66
N GLY A 316 17.42 29.72 8.50
CA GLY A 316 16.06 30.12 8.13
C GLY A 316 15.09 28.94 8.13
N HIS A 317 15.48 27.83 7.52
CA HIS A 317 14.69 26.61 7.46
C HIS A 317 14.52 25.93 8.83
N TYR A 318 15.58 25.82 9.64
CA TYR A 318 15.47 25.27 11.00
C TYR A 318 14.58 26.12 11.90
N ASN A 319 14.72 27.45 11.83
CA ASN A 319 13.86 28.36 12.59
C ASN A 319 12.40 28.26 12.16
N LYS A 320 12.13 28.06 10.86
CA LYS A 320 10.77 27.85 10.37
C LYS A 320 10.17 26.54 10.89
N ALA A 321 10.94 25.45 10.88
CA ALA A 321 10.52 24.18 11.47
C ALA A 321 10.20 24.32 12.97
N ILE A 322 11.01 25.08 13.72
CA ILE A 322 10.79 25.39 15.14
C ILE A 322 9.56 26.27 15.37
N GLU A 323 9.32 27.24 14.48
CA GLU A 323 8.13 28.11 14.55
C GLU A 323 6.84 27.30 14.41
N ILE A 324 6.82 26.36 13.47
CA ILE A 324 5.68 25.49 13.20
C ILE A 324 5.50 24.47 14.33
N ASP A 325 6.56 23.76 14.72
CA ASP A 325 6.54 22.78 15.80
C ASP A 325 7.70 23.00 16.78
N LYS A 326 7.35 23.61 17.92
CA LYS A 326 8.26 23.89 19.04
C LYS A 326 8.75 22.62 19.76
N THR A 327 8.18 21.46 19.45
CA THR A 327 8.61 20.17 19.99
C THR A 327 9.56 19.43 19.04
N TYR A 328 9.84 19.99 17.85
CA TYR A 328 10.69 19.37 16.84
C TYR A 328 12.19 19.46 17.19
N LYS A 329 12.60 18.63 18.16
CA LYS A 329 13.95 18.59 18.76
C LYS A 329 15.09 18.54 17.72
N ARG A 330 14.88 17.88 16.58
CA ARG A 330 15.90 17.74 15.52
C ARG A 330 16.30 19.10 14.95
N ALA A 331 15.37 20.04 14.78
CA ALA A 331 15.69 21.37 14.27
C ALA A 331 16.53 22.17 15.28
N TYR A 332 16.20 22.13 16.58
CA TYR A 332 17.00 22.77 17.61
C TYR A 332 18.43 22.22 17.69
N LEU A 333 18.58 20.88 17.65
CA LEU A 333 19.89 20.22 17.66
C LEU A 333 20.75 20.65 16.46
N ASN A 334 20.17 20.65 15.25
CA ASN A 334 20.91 21.01 14.05
C ASN A 334 21.21 22.52 13.98
N ALA A 335 20.31 23.38 14.44
CA ALA A 335 20.58 24.81 14.57
C ALA A 335 21.75 25.09 15.53
N ALA A 336 21.75 24.46 16.71
CA ALA A 336 22.86 24.59 17.67
C ALA A 336 24.19 24.09 17.07
N ALA A 337 24.17 22.92 16.43
CA ALA A 337 25.37 22.37 15.79
C ALA A 337 25.89 23.26 14.66
N LEU A 338 24.99 23.84 13.85
CA LEU A 338 25.34 24.76 12.77
C LEU A 338 25.97 26.06 13.27
N ILE A 339 25.45 26.61 14.38
CA ILE A 339 26.04 27.78 15.05
C ILE A 339 27.44 27.44 15.57
N LEU A 340 27.57 26.33 16.30
CA LEU A 340 28.84 25.90 16.89
C LEU A 340 29.88 25.52 15.83
N GLY A 341 29.46 25.03 14.67
CA GLY A 341 30.35 24.72 13.55
C GLY A 341 31.15 25.93 13.03
N LYS A 342 30.64 27.16 13.23
CA LYS A 342 31.37 28.40 12.86
C LYS A 342 32.58 28.66 13.77
N GLU A 343 32.65 28.02 14.94
CA GLU A 343 33.74 28.19 15.89
C GLU A 343 35.10 27.81 15.29
N GLN A 344 35.14 26.76 14.46
CA GLN A 344 36.39 26.26 13.88
C GLN A 344 37.14 27.34 13.11
N ASN A 345 36.44 28.12 12.28
CA ASN A 345 37.04 29.21 11.51
C ASN A 345 37.60 30.31 12.44
N ILE A 346 36.91 30.61 13.55
CA ILE A 346 37.36 31.59 14.53
C ILE A 346 38.66 31.10 15.20
N ILE A 347 38.70 29.83 15.61
CA ILE A 347 39.88 29.23 16.25
C ILE A 347 41.06 29.19 15.28
N GLU A 348 40.84 28.81 14.01
CA GLU A 348 41.87 28.81 12.99
C GLU A 348 42.46 30.21 12.78
N GLU A 349 41.60 31.23 12.69
CA GLU A 349 42.05 32.62 12.59
C GLU A 349 42.86 33.02 13.82
N MET A 350 42.34 32.77 15.03
CA MET A 350 43.03 33.07 16.29
C MET A 350 44.41 32.41 16.38
N ASN A 351 44.54 31.16 15.95
CA ASN A 351 45.81 30.42 15.97
C ASN A 351 46.82 30.91 14.91
N SER A 352 46.35 31.58 13.85
CA SER A 352 47.19 32.12 12.79
C SER A 352 47.82 33.48 13.12
N LEU A 353 47.37 34.13 14.20
CA LEU A 353 47.81 35.47 14.59
C LEU A 353 49.26 35.49 15.08
N GLY A 354 49.95 36.60 14.79
CA GLY A 354 51.32 36.86 15.22
C GLY A 354 51.42 37.48 16.62
N ASN A 355 52.49 38.25 16.85
CA ASN A 355 52.79 38.90 18.14
C ASN A 355 52.78 40.43 18.05
N SER A 356 52.11 41.02 17.05
CA SER A 356 51.98 42.48 16.94
C SER A 356 50.85 43.02 17.81
N ASN A 357 50.87 44.32 18.11
CA ASN A 357 49.75 44.97 18.81
C ASN A 357 48.42 44.83 18.04
N ALA A 358 48.45 44.78 16.71
CA ALA A 358 47.27 44.56 15.89
C ALA A 358 46.74 43.11 16.04
N ASP A 359 47.63 42.13 16.15
CA ASP A 359 47.27 40.72 16.38
C ASP A 359 46.59 40.55 17.75
N TYR A 360 47.10 41.19 18.81
CA TYR A 360 46.48 41.16 20.12
C TYR A 360 45.06 41.76 20.11
N ASN A 361 44.88 42.92 19.46
CA ASN A 361 43.55 43.52 19.31
C ASN A 361 42.60 42.60 18.53
N ARG A 362 43.07 41.98 17.44
CA ARG A 362 42.27 41.05 16.64
C ARG A 362 41.89 39.80 17.43
N TYR A 363 42.80 39.27 18.25
CA TYR A 363 42.53 38.14 19.12
C TYR A 363 41.41 38.46 20.13
N ASP A 364 41.46 39.65 20.73
CA ASP A 364 40.42 40.11 21.67
C ASP A 364 39.06 40.28 20.98
N GLU A 365 39.02 40.80 19.74
CA GLU A 365 37.80 40.85 18.93
C GLU A 365 37.24 39.45 18.64
N LEU A 366 38.08 38.52 18.19
CA LEU A 366 37.67 37.14 17.88
C LEU A 366 37.17 36.40 19.12
N LYS A 367 37.73 36.69 20.30
CA LYS A 367 37.22 36.16 21.57
C LYS A 367 35.78 36.61 21.82
N LEU A 368 35.45 37.89 21.58
CA LEU A 368 34.08 38.40 21.73
C LEU A 368 33.13 37.78 20.70
N VAL A 369 33.58 37.60 19.44
CA VAL A 369 32.78 36.92 18.40
C VAL A 369 32.49 35.47 18.79
N ARG A 370 33.47 34.76 19.33
CA ARG A 370 33.31 33.39 19.82
C ARG A 370 32.34 33.32 21.01
N GLU A 371 32.42 34.29 21.91
CA GLU A 371 31.51 34.38 23.05
C GLU A 371 30.06 34.62 22.59
N ASP A 372 29.83 35.55 21.66
CA ASP A 372 28.50 35.81 21.07
C ASP A 372 27.94 34.57 20.35
N LEU A 373 28.79 33.86 19.60
CA LEU A 373 28.43 32.60 18.97
C LEU A 373 27.93 31.59 20.00
N TYR A 374 28.63 31.42 21.12
CA TYR A 374 28.18 30.52 22.18
C TYR A 374 26.86 30.96 22.80
N LEU A 375 26.72 32.25 23.11
CA LEU A 375 25.48 32.81 23.66
C LEU A 375 24.29 32.57 22.72
N SER A 376 24.50 32.68 21.41
CA SER A 376 23.45 32.43 20.40
C SER A 376 23.04 30.95 20.30
N ALA A 377 23.93 30.00 20.64
CA ALA A 377 23.62 28.56 20.63
C ALA A 377 22.86 28.10 21.89
N ILE A 378 23.02 28.80 23.02
CA ILE A 378 22.43 28.41 24.31
C ILE A 378 20.91 28.21 24.23
N PRO A 379 20.09 29.13 23.68
CA PRO A 379 18.64 28.96 23.66
C PRO A 379 18.23 27.66 22.98
N TYR A 380 18.87 27.30 21.87
CA TYR A 380 18.57 26.06 21.15
C TYR A 380 18.92 24.82 21.98
N LEU A 381 20.10 24.80 22.60
CA LEU A 381 20.54 23.68 23.44
C LEU A 381 19.69 23.54 24.71
N VAL A 382 19.26 24.65 25.30
CA VAL A 382 18.32 24.65 26.45
C VAL A 382 17.00 24.04 26.02
N SER A 383 16.43 24.44 24.88
CA SER A 383 15.20 23.82 24.35
C SER A 383 15.36 22.32 24.09
N VAL A 384 16.51 21.87 23.57
CA VAL A 384 16.81 20.43 23.43
C VAL A 384 16.74 19.71 24.78
N TYR A 385 17.36 20.29 25.81
CA TYR A 385 17.34 19.71 27.16
C TYR A 385 15.94 19.72 27.78
N GLU A 386 15.15 20.77 27.58
CA GLU A 386 13.77 20.85 28.07
C GLU A 386 12.86 19.82 27.40
N LEU A 387 13.04 19.59 26.10
CA LEU A 387 12.32 18.56 25.34
C LEU A 387 12.81 17.14 25.65
N ASP A 388 14.09 16.98 26.00
CA ASP A 388 14.71 15.69 26.30
C ASP A 388 15.79 15.85 27.39
N ASN A 389 15.36 15.75 28.64
CA ASN A 389 16.23 15.93 29.81
C ASN A 389 17.29 14.83 29.98
N LYS A 390 17.26 13.79 29.14
CA LYS A 390 18.27 12.72 29.11
C LYS A 390 19.30 12.92 28.00
N ASN A 391 19.20 13.99 27.22
CA ASN A 391 20.16 14.29 26.16
C ASN A 391 21.51 14.75 26.76
N LEU A 392 22.36 13.78 27.11
CA LEU A 392 23.67 14.03 27.71
C LEU A 392 24.59 14.88 26.82
N SER A 393 24.47 14.77 25.49
CA SER A 393 25.27 15.56 24.56
C SER A 393 24.94 17.06 24.67
N ALA A 394 23.66 17.42 24.68
CA ALA A 394 23.22 18.80 24.85
C ALA A 394 23.65 19.37 26.23
N VAL A 395 23.48 18.57 27.30
CA VAL A 395 23.88 18.96 28.67
C VAL A 395 25.39 19.19 28.78
N ARG A 396 26.22 18.29 28.22
CA ARG A 396 27.69 18.46 28.19
C ARG A 396 28.09 19.70 27.42
N THR A 397 27.44 19.96 26.30
CA THR A 397 27.70 21.14 25.46
C THR A 397 27.35 22.43 26.20
N LEU A 398 26.16 22.49 26.83
CA LEU A 398 25.76 23.61 27.68
C LEU A 398 26.75 23.86 28.82
N ARG A 399 27.16 22.80 29.54
CA ARG A 399 28.19 22.91 30.59
C ARG A 399 29.47 23.55 30.05
N ASN A 400 29.98 23.09 28.91
CA ASN A 400 31.22 23.61 28.35
C ASN A 400 31.07 25.07 27.90
N ILE A 401 29.94 25.41 27.27
CA ILE A 401 29.62 26.79 26.85
C ILE A 401 29.53 27.73 28.06
N TYR A 402 28.77 27.37 29.11
CA TYR A 402 28.64 28.21 30.31
C TYR A 402 30.00 28.41 31.01
N SER A 403 30.89 27.43 30.98
CA SER A 403 32.27 27.63 31.45
C SER A 403 33.06 28.61 30.58
N ALA A 404 32.83 28.63 29.27
CA ALA A 404 33.57 29.48 28.34
C ALA A 404 33.12 30.95 28.39
N VAL A 405 31.86 31.20 28.72
CA VAL A 405 31.27 32.55 28.87
C VAL A 405 31.23 33.05 30.32
N ASP A 406 31.94 32.38 31.23
CA ASP A 406 32.06 32.70 32.66
C ASP A 406 30.71 32.78 33.44
N ASP A 407 29.69 32.05 32.98
CA ASP A 407 28.43 31.86 33.72
C ASP A 407 28.57 30.68 34.69
N LEU A 408 29.17 30.97 35.85
CA LEU A 408 29.50 29.96 36.85
C LEU A 408 28.27 29.26 37.45
N ASP A 409 27.12 29.92 37.49
CA ASP A 409 25.91 29.37 38.10
C ASP A 409 25.29 28.33 37.18
N ASN A 410 25.10 28.66 35.89
CA ASN A 410 24.61 27.68 34.93
C ASN A 410 25.65 26.59 34.64
N PHE A 411 26.95 26.91 34.67
CA PHE A 411 28.01 25.90 34.61
C PHE A 411 27.84 24.83 35.71
N LYS A 412 27.70 25.24 36.97
CA LYS A 412 27.50 24.31 38.10
C LYS A 412 26.23 23.49 37.94
N LYS A 413 25.13 24.12 37.50
CA LYS A 413 23.85 23.45 37.24
C LYS A 413 24.01 22.33 36.20
N TYR A 414 24.51 22.65 35.01
CA TYR A 414 24.64 21.66 33.93
C TYR A 414 25.76 20.65 34.17
N LYS A 415 26.77 20.98 34.98
CA LYS A 415 27.76 20.01 35.47
C LYS A 415 27.12 18.94 36.34
N ALA A 416 26.32 19.32 37.35
CA ALA A 416 25.65 18.38 38.22
C ALA A 416 24.67 17.47 37.45
N ILE A 417 23.91 18.04 36.50
CA ILE A 417 23.01 17.28 35.63
C ILE A 417 23.80 16.27 34.77
N ALA A 418 24.94 16.69 34.20
CA ALA A 418 25.78 15.79 33.40
C ALA A 418 26.28 14.60 34.23
N GLU A 419 26.81 14.87 35.43
CA GLU A 419 27.32 13.84 36.35
C GLU A 419 26.20 12.85 36.75
N GLU A 420 24.99 13.34 37.04
CA GLU A 420 23.85 12.46 37.35
C GLU A 420 23.47 11.57 36.16
N LEU A 421 23.41 12.12 34.94
CA LEU A 421 23.08 11.35 33.74
C LEU A 421 24.16 10.31 33.41
N GLU A 422 25.43 10.62 33.63
CA GLU A 422 26.56 9.70 33.42
C GLU A 422 26.48 8.48 34.33
N THR A 423 26.10 8.65 35.61
CA THR A 423 25.96 7.54 36.56
C THR A 423 24.81 6.57 36.26
N LYS A 424 23.90 6.90 35.34
CA LYS A 424 22.74 6.07 34.97
C LYS A 424 22.96 5.25 33.68
N ILE A 425 24.13 5.39 33.07
CA ILE A 425 24.51 4.68 31.83
C ILE A 425 25.34 3.42 32.15
N ASP A 426 25.92 3.35 33.36
CA ASP A 426 26.51 2.15 33.96
C ASP A 426 25.43 1.28 34.63
#